data_AF-A0A2C9CP66-F1
#
_entry.id   AF-A0A2C9CP66-F1
#
_cell.length_a   1.000
_cell.length_b   1.000
_cell.length_c   1.000
_cell.angle_alpha   90.00
_cell.angle_beta   90.00
_cell.angle_gamma   90.00
#
_symmetry.space_group_name_H-M   'P 1'
#
loop_
_entity.id
_entity.type
_entity.pdbx_description
1 polymer ?
#
loop_
_entity_poly.entity_id
_entity_poly.type
_entity_poly.pdbx_seq_one_letter_code
_entity_poly.pdbx_strand_id
1 'polypeptide(L)'
;MSFIRLITATFLSIGALTAPLVAGPIEDAVAFWLDDNDAEALPILSGMALSGDEDAQMLLGQIEAVVPPGAGSLFVSALSRRDRINLLRSAGGLSGKSWLRVRAEQGDELAAALLASRLPDADMDVVRALLQSGEHEAAQKLAWEIFDRGRWDEIFALAPDDPLLEQLDFVLWMRAYFASPPTANSWDWLDQTPATGRSGGMMMISLVAPVLAPHLQPSEEMREYSIAMRGFPAELIESGNMHNAASVMANQVENDANLATVHAYCAQTCPTTQGYCALQVIAQVGGADNINVADSPLERLIPQDEFMTSPRAVNQLRRWMASIGDGSLSNADVISQCARADITTAAAGQ
;
A
#
# COMPACT_ATOMS: atom_id res chain seq x y z
N MET A 1 25.28 -23.24 -67.64
CA MET A 1 23.83 -23.31 -67.34
C MET A 1 23.66 -23.26 -65.83
N SER A 2 23.31 -22.11 -65.26
CA SER A 2 22.68 -22.03 -63.93
C SER A 2 22.17 -20.60 -63.71
N PHE A 3 20.84 -20.47 -63.66
CA PHE A 3 20.11 -19.21 -63.52
C PHE A 3 19.99 -18.84 -62.03
N ILE A 4 20.49 -17.66 -61.65
CA ILE A 4 20.24 -17.05 -60.35
C ILE A 4 18.95 -16.22 -60.46
N ARG A 5 17.91 -16.60 -59.71
CA ARG A 5 16.65 -15.85 -59.59
C ARG A 5 16.74 -14.96 -58.34
N LEU A 6 16.74 -13.64 -58.53
CA LEU A 6 16.48 -12.65 -57.48
C LEU A 6 14.97 -12.65 -57.17
N ILE A 7 14.60 -12.87 -55.91
CA ILE A 7 13.24 -12.64 -55.40
C ILE A 7 13.28 -11.35 -54.59
N THR A 8 12.65 -10.30 -55.11
CA THR A 8 12.44 -9.04 -54.42
C THR A 8 11.18 -9.17 -53.56
N ALA A 9 11.34 -9.23 -52.23
CA ALA A 9 10.23 -9.26 -51.29
C ALA A 9 9.80 -7.83 -50.95
N THR A 10 8.62 -7.43 -51.41
CA THR A 10 7.99 -6.15 -51.08
C THR A 10 7.27 -6.30 -49.73
N PHE A 11 7.82 -5.70 -48.67
CA PHE A 11 7.13 -5.58 -47.38
C PHE A 11 6.08 -4.47 -47.46
N LEU A 12 4.80 -4.84 -47.38
CA LEU A 12 3.69 -3.91 -47.21
C LEU A 12 3.55 -3.58 -45.72
N SER A 13 3.98 -2.39 -45.30
CA SER A 13 3.73 -1.89 -43.95
C SER A 13 2.28 -1.42 -43.84
N ILE A 14 1.42 -2.24 -43.23
CA ILE A 14 0.08 -1.84 -42.84
C ILE A 14 0.23 -0.96 -41.59
N GLY A 15 0.19 0.36 -41.78
CA GLY A 15 0.09 1.31 -40.67
C GLY A 15 -1.30 1.22 -40.04
N ALA A 16 -1.41 0.59 -38.88
CA ALA A 16 -2.62 0.66 -38.07
C ALA A 16 -2.76 2.11 -37.56
N LEU A 17 -3.76 2.82 -38.07
CA LEU A 17 -4.22 4.09 -37.52
C LEU A 17 -4.89 3.80 -36.18
N THR A 18 -4.13 3.87 -35.08
CA THR A 18 -4.71 3.92 -33.73
C THR A 18 -5.31 5.31 -33.54
N ALA A 19 -6.64 5.41 -33.63
CA ALA A 19 -7.34 6.60 -33.16
C ALA A 19 -7.04 6.79 -31.66
N PRO A 20 -6.81 8.03 -31.18
CA PRO A 20 -6.65 8.26 -29.75
C PRO A 20 -7.93 7.80 -29.04
N LEU A 21 -7.79 6.90 -28.07
CA LEU A 21 -8.84 6.60 -27.12
C LEU A 21 -9.19 7.91 -26.40
N VAL A 22 -10.40 8.40 -26.62
CA VAL A 22 -10.97 9.46 -25.79
C VAL A 22 -11.28 8.81 -24.46
N ALA A 23 -10.59 9.23 -23.39
CA ALA A 23 -10.87 8.79 -22.04
C ALA A 23 -12.35 9.06 -21.71
N GLY A 24 -12.99 8.14 -21.01
CA GLY A 24 -14.37 8.31 -20.57
C GLY A 24 -14.45 9.21 -19.33
N PRO A 25 -15.69 9.53 -18.88
CA PRO A 25 -15.91 10.39 -17.73
C PRO A 25 -15.34 9.85 -16.40
N ILE A 26 -15.21 8.53 -16.23
CA ILE A 26 -14.66 7.93 -15.01
C ILE A 26 -13.13 8.06 -14.99
N GLU A 27 -12.48 7.88 -16.13
CA GLU A 27 -11.03 8.01 -16.26
C GLU A 27 -10.59 9.45 -16.00
N ASP A 28 -11.34 10.44 -16.48
CA ASP A 28 -11.08 11.86 -16.16
C ASP A 28 -11.22 12.13 -14.65
N ALA A 29 -12.25 11.56 -14.02
CA ALA A 29 -12.48 11.74 -12.58
C ALA A 29 -11.38 11.06 -11.74
N VAL A 30 -10.95 9.86 -12.12
CA VAL A 30 -9.82 9.14 -11.52
C VAL A 30 -8.53 9.94 -11.70
N ALA A 31 -8.27 10.47 -12.89
CA ALA A 31 -7.09 11.29 -13.15
C ALA A 31 -7.06 12.53 -12.25
N PHE A 32 -8.17 13.27 -12.11
CA PHE A 32 -8.26 14.38 -11.16
C PHE A 32 -8.03 13.92 -9.72
N TRP A 33 -8.55 12.75 -9.34
CA TRP A 33 -8.39 12.24 -7.98
C TRP A 33 -6.94 11.87 -7.67
N LEU A 34 -6.25 11.21 -8.61
CA LEU A 34 -4.83 10.85 -8.53
C LEU A 34 -3.91 12.09 -8.51
N ASP A 35 -4.35 13.20 -9.11
CA ASP A 35 -3.67 14.50 -9.04
C ASP A 35 -3.95 15.26 -7.72
N ASP A 36 -4.58 14.60 -6.74
CA ASP A 36 -5.00 15.16 -5.44
C ASP A 36 -6.03 16.31 -5.58
N ASN A 37 -6.78 16.36 -6.68
CA ASN A 37 -7.81 17.36 -6.97
C ASN A 37 -9.24 16.84 -6.67
N ASP A 38 -9.50 16.61 -5.39
CA ASP A 38 -10.81 16.12 -4.91
C ASP A 38 -11.98 17.06 -5.26
N ALA A 39 -11.72 18.36 -5.45
CA ALA A 39 -12.75 19.36 -5.75
C ALA A 39 -13.37 19.17 -7.14
N GLU A 40 -12.59 18.69 -8.11
CA GLU A 40 -13.09 18.32 -9.44
C GLU A 40 -13.51 16.83 -9.48
N ALA A 41 -12.69 15.95 -8.91
CA ALA A 41 -12.90 14.51 -8.99
C ALA A 41 -14.20 14.03 -8.31
N LEU A 42 -14.39 14.39 -7.04
CA LEU A 42 -15.47 13.81 -6.23
C LEU A 42 -16.87 14.23 -6.72
N PRO A 43 -17.12 15.47 -7.18
CA PRO A 43 -18.41 15.82 -7.79
C PRO A 43 -18.71 15.02 -9.06
N ILE A 44 -17.71 14.77 -9.91
CA ILE A 44 -17.88 13.95 -11.12
C ILE A 44 -18.25 12.51 -10.72
N LEU A 45 -17.44 11.89 -9.85
CA LEU A 45 -17.72 10.54 -9.33
C LEU A 45 -19.11 10.45 -8.68
N SER A 46 -19.51 11.47 -7.91
CA SER A 46 -20.82 11.51 -7.26
C SER A 46 -21.96 11.55 -8.26
N GLY A 47 -21.85 12.41 -9.29
CA GLY A 47 -22.82 12.47 -10.38
C GLY A 47 -22.95 11.16 -11.14
N MET A 48 -21.83 10.47 -11.40
CA MET A 48 -21.81 9.16 -12.05
C MET A 48 -22.45 8.08 -11.17
N ALA A 49 -22.08 8.01 -9.89
CA ALA A 49 -22.63 7.05 -8.95
C ALA A 49 -24.16 7.21 -8.79
N LEU A 50 -24.65 8.45 -8.71
CA LEU A 50 -26.08 8.76 -8.68
C LEU A 50 -26.80 8.40 -9.98
N SER A 51 -26.09 8.41 -11.11
CA SER A 51 -26.60 7.99 -12.42
C SER A 51 -26.57 6.47 -12.64
N GLY A 52 -26.09 5.71 -11.65
CA GLY A 52 -26.06 4.24 -11.69
C GLY A 52 -24.74 3.65 -12.15
N ASP A 53 -23.68 4.44 -12.30
CA ASP A 53 -22.36 3.93 -12.64
C ASP A 53 -21.77 3.10 -11.49
N GLU A 54 -21.54 1.81 -11.74
CA GLU A 54 -21.16 0.84 -10.71
C GLU A 54 -19.74 1.07 -10.19
N ASP A 55 -18.83 1.48 -11.08
CA ASP A 55 -17.42 1.71 -10.76
C ASP A 55 -17.27 2.97 -9.91
N ALA A 56 -17.99 4.03 -10.25
CA ALA A 56 -18.05 5.24 -9.43
C ALA A 56 -18.66 4.97 -8.05
N GLN A 57 -19.68 4.11 -7.95
CA GLN A 57 -20.25 3.70 -6.66
C GLN A 57 -19.23 2.93 -5.81
N MET A 58 -18.52 1.97 -6.42
CA MET A 58 -17.49 1.18 -5.75
C MET A 58 -16.33 2.07 -5.26
N LEU A 59 -15.80 2.92 -6.13
CA LEU A 59 -14.68 3.81 -5.80
C LEU A 59 -15.06 4.82 -4.71
N LEU A 60 -16.20 5.50 -4.82
CA LEU A 60 -16.65 6.44 -3.78
C LEU A 60 -16.89 5.73 -2.43
N GLY A 61 -17.43 4.52 -2.45
CA GLY A 61 -17.65 3.75 -1.24
C GLY A 61 -16.35 3.34 -0.54
N GLN A 62 -15.26 3.17 -1.29
CA GLN A 62 -13.92 2.92 -0.74
C GLN A 62 -13.25 4.20 -0.26
N ILE A 63 -13.27 5.28 -1.06
CA ILE A 63 -12.77 6.59 -0.65
C ILE A 63 -13.44 7.03 0.66
N GLU A 64 -14.75 6.84 0.82
CA GLU A 64 -15.47 7.19 2.05
C GLU A 64 -14.98 6.42 3.29
N ALA A 65 -14.54 5.17 3.10
CA ALA A 65 -14.12 4.31 4.20
C ALA A 65 -12.66 4.52 4.62
N VAL A 66 -11.79 4.91 3.68
CA VAL A 66 -10.34 5.05 3.88
C VAL A 66 -9.95 6.49 4.26
N VAL A 67 -10.88 7.45 4.26
CA VAL A 67 -10.61 8.82 4.72
C VAL A 67 -10.92 8.94 6.22
N PRO A 68 -9.93 8.90 7.14
CA PRO A 68 -10.13 9.45 8.47
C PRO A 68 -10.60 10.91 8.33
N PRO A 69 -11.40 11.43 9.26
CA PRO A 69 -11.68 12.87 9.28
C PRO A 69 -10.36 13.63 9.42
N GLY A 70 -9.91 14.31 8.36
CA GLY A 70 -8.75 15.21 8.38
C GLY A 70 -7.54 14.77 7.53
N ALA A 71 -7.26 13.47 7.37
CA ALA A 71 -5.98 13.05 6.77
C ALA A 71 -6.03 12.79 5.25
N GLY A 72 -7.15 12.27 4.74
CA GLY A 72 -7.24 11.86 3.34
C GLY A 72 -7.39 13.01 2.36
N SER A 73 -8.09 14.09 2.74
CA SER A 73 -8.50 15.15 1.81
C SER A 73 -8.78 16.48 2.52
N LEU A 74 -8.13 17.56 2.09
CA LEU A 74 -8.42 18.92 2.58
C LEU A 74 -9.81 19.39 2.13
N PHE A 75 -10.19 19.09 0.89
CA PHE A 75 -11.50 19.42 0.34
C PHE A 75 -12.63 18.80 1.15
N VAL A 76 -12.59 17.47 1.38
CA VAL A 76 -13.62 16.76 2.15
C VAL A 76 -13.66 17.23 3.61
N SER A 77 -12.51 17.58 4.18
CA SER A 77 -12.42 18.08 5.55
C SER A 77 -13.06 19.46 5.74
N ALA A 78 -13.10 20.27 4.68
CA ALA A 78 -13.76 21.58 4.67
C ALA A 78 -15.29 21.51 4.48
N LEU A 79 -15.83 20.37 4.05
CA LEU A 79 -17.27 20.20 3.82
C LEU A 79 -18.06 20.09 5.13
N SER A 80 -19.28 20.63 5.12
CA SER A 80 -20.23 20.31 6.20
C SER A 80 -20.58 18.83 6.19
N ARG A 81 -21.00 18.27 7.33
CA ARG A 81 -21.45 16.88 7.40
C ARG A 81 -22.50 16.54 6.33
N ARG A 82 -23.44 17.46 6.08
CA ARG A 82 -24.49 17.27 5.09
C ARG A 82 -23.92 17.21 3.67
N ASP A 83 -23.02 18.13 3.33
CA ASP A 83 -22.45 18.19 1.98
C ASP A 83 -21.55 16.98 1.72
N ARG A 84 -20.79 16.53 2.74
CA ARG A 84 -20.02 15.29 2.66
C ARG A 84 -20.90 14.06 2.45
N ILE A 85 -22.03 13.95 3.16
CA ILE A 85 -22.99 12.85 2.95
C ILE A 85 -23.55 12.88 1.53
N ASN A 86 -23.99 14.05 1.05
CA ASN A 86 -24.54 14.20 -0.28
C ASN A 86 -23.52 13.85 -1.38
N LEU A 87 -22.25 14.14 -1.15
CA LEU A 87 -21.17 13.88 -2.09
C LEU A 87 -20.79 12.39 -2.13
N LEU A 88 -20.55 11.77 -0.97
CA LEU A 88 -19.89 10.46 -0.89
C LEU A 88 -20.84 9.27 -0.69
N ARG A 89 -22.13 9.50 -0.42
CA ARG A 89 -23.06 8.43 -0.02
C ARG A 89 -24.34 8.47 -0.82
N SER A 90 -24.95 7.29 -0.98
CA SER A 90 -26.28 7.16 -1.57
C SER A 90 -27.37 7.66 -0.61
N ALA A 91 -28.53 7.99 -1.16
CA ALA A 91 -29.69 8.38 -0.37
C ALA A 91 -30.16 7.23 0.54
N GLY A 92 -30.41 7.54 1.82
CA GLY A 92 -30.95 6.58 2.78
C GLY A 92 -30.68 6.95 4.23
N GLY A 93 -31.73 7.03 5.07
CA GLY A 93 -31.61 7.40 6.48
C GLY A 93 -31.00 8.80 6.73
N LEU A 94 -30.71 9.11 7.99
CA LEU A 94 -30.16 10.43 8.40
C LEU A 94 -28.67 10.62 8.06
N SER A 95 -27.95 9.54 7.74
CA SER A 95 -26.50 9.58 7.47
C SER A 95 -26.12 9.16 6.05
N GLY A 96 -27.10 8.96 5.16
CA GLY A 96 -26.87 8.33 3.87
C GLY A 96 -26.47 6.85 4.01
N LYS A 97 -26.49 6.12 2.90
CA LYS A 97 -26.07 4.72 2.83
C LYS A 97 -24.78 4.61 2.03
N SER A 98 -23.81 3.86 2.56
CA SER A 98 -22.53 3.62 1.86
C SER A 98 -22.78 2.95 0.52
N TRP A 99 -22.10 3.41 -0.52
CA TRP A 99 -22.23 2.84 -1.86
C TRP A 99 -21.81 1.37 -1.92
N LEU A 100 -20.76 0.95 -1.20
CA LEU A 100 -20.39 -0.47 -1.08
C LEU A 100 -21.54 -1.31 -0.55
N ARG A 101 -22.31 -0.80 0.42
CA ARG A 101 -23.48 -1.52 0.94
C ARG A 101 -24.61 -1.60 -0.08
N VAL A 102 -24.81 -0.55 -0.88
CA VAL A 102 -25.78 -0.59 -1.98
C VAL A 102 -25.41 -1.69 -2.98
N ARG A 103 -24.14 -1.73 -3.41
CA ARG A 103 -23.62 -2.72 -4.35
C ARG A 103 -23.70 -4.15 -3.82
N ALA A 104 -23.27 -4.39 -2.58
CA ALA A 104 -23.35 -5.70 -1.96
C ALA A 104 -24.80 -6.23 -1.87
N GLU A 105 -25.76 -5.36 -1.53
CA GLU A 105 -27.19 -5.75 -1.52
C GLU A 105 -27.76 -6.00 -2.92
N GLN A 106 -27.12 -5.47 -3.97
CA GLN A 106 -27.45 -5.75 -5.37
C GLN A 106 -26.76 -7.02 -5.90
N GLY A 107 -25.96 -7.70 -5.08
CA GLY A 107 -25.28 -8.95 -5.43
C GLY A 107 -23.86 -8.77 -5.97
N ASP A 108 -23.25 -7.60 -5.81
CA ASP A 108 -21.85 -7.37 -6.16
C ASP A 108 -20.92 -8.10 -5.17
N GLU A 109 -20.25 -9.16 -5.63
CA GLU A 109 -19.42 -10.03 -4.81
C GLU A 109 -18.20 -9.30 -4.25
N LEU A 110 -17.57 -8.44 -5.06
CA LEU A 110 -16.42 -7.65 -4.62
C LEU A 110 -16.83 -6.65 -3.53
N ALA A 111 -17.98 -5.98 -3.69
CA ALA A 111 -18.50 -5.08 -2.66
C ALA A 111 -18.77 -5.82 -1.34
N ALA A 112 -19.28 -7.05 -1.41
CA ALA A 112 -19.49 -7.90 -0.24
C ALA A 112 -18.17 -8.30 0.42
N ALA A 113 -17.16 -8.72 -0.35
CA ALA A 113 -15.83 -9.07 0.15
C ALA A 113 -15.13 -7.87 0.83
N LEU A 114 -15.19 -6.69 0.21
CA LEU A 114 -14.63 -5.45 0.75
C LEU A 114 -15.33 -4.96 2.03
N LEU A 115 -16.61 -5.30 2.22
CA LEU A 115 -17.31 -5.04 3.49
C LEU A 115 -16.95 -6.09 4.53
N ALA A 116 -16.87 -7.36 4.13
CA ALA A 116 -16.50 -8.46 5.01
C ALA A 116 -15.08 -8.31 5.57
N SER A 117 -14.13 -7.84 4.76
CA SER A 117 -12.72 -7.63 5.18
C SER A 117 -12.56 -6.65 6.34
N ARG A 118 -13.55 -5.77 6.55
CA ARG A 118 -13.56 -4.79 7.65
C ARG A 118 -14.10 -5.35 8.96
N LEU A 119 -14.59 -6.59 8.95
CA LEU A 119 -15.11 -7.23 10.15
C LEU A 119 -13.96 -7.86 10.96
N PRO A 120 -14.05 -7.84 12.30
CA PRO A 120 -13.02 -8.45 13.15
C PRO A 120 -12.82 -9.95 12.91
N ASP A 121 -13.87 -10.64 12.47
CA ASP A 121 -13.94 -12.08 12.22
C ASP A 121 -13.67 -12.47 10.76
N ALA A 122 -13.31 -11.54 9.88
CA ALA A 122 -12.90 -11.84 8.52
C ALA A 122 -11.76 -12.88 8.49
N ASP A 123 -11.80 -13.79 7.52
CA ASP A 123 -10.96 -14.99 7.46
C ASP A 123 -10.28 -15.14 6.09
N MET A 124 -9.56 -16.25 5.90
CA MET A 124 -8.84 -16.53 4.66
C MET A 124 -9.74 -16.76 3.44
N ASP A 125 -11.04 -17.05 3.62
CA ASP A 125 -11.99 -17.13 2.50
C ASP A 125 -12.31 -15.72 1.98
N VAL A 126 -12.38 -14.71 2.86
CA VAL A 126 -12.49 -13.30 2.45
C VAL A 126 -11.24 -12.84 1.71
N VAL A 127 -10.04 -13.22 2.19
CA VAL A 127 -8.77 -12.93 1.49
C VAL A 127 -8.81 -13.51 0.07
N ARG A 128 -9.26 -14.77 -0.08
CA ARG A 128 -9.38 -15.42 -1.39
C ARG A 128 -10.39 -14.71 -2.30
N ALA A 129 -11.53 -14.27 -1.76
CA ALA A 129 -12.54 -13.53 -2.53
C ALA A 129 -12.00 -12.18 -3.08
N LEU A 130 -11.19 -11.47 -2.29
CA LEU A 130 -10.53 -10.24 -2.71
C LEU A 130 -9.53 -10.51 -3.86
N LEU A 131 -8.66 -11.51 -3.71
CA LEU A 131 -7.69 -11.89 -4.76
C LEU A 131 -8.37 -12.31 -6.06
N GLN A 132 -9.45 -13.12 -5.96
CA GLN A 132 -10.23 -13.53 -7.13
C GLN A 132 -10.88 -12.34 -7.86
N SER A 133 -11.12 -11.26 -7.14
CA SER A 133 -11.67 -10.01 -7.67
C SER A 133 -10.60 -9.03 -8.15
N GLY A 134 -9.31 -9.37 -8.03
CA GLY A 134 -8.17 -8.54 -8.43
C GLY A 134 -7.76 -7.47 -7.41
N GLU A 135 -8.25 -7.53 -6.16
CA GLU A 135 -7.84 -6.62 -5.08
C GLU A 135 -6.73 -7.29 -4.26
N HIS A 136 -5.51 -7.24 -4.78
CA HIS A 136 -4.34 -7.92 -4.22
C HIS A 136 -3.86 -7.29 -2.92
N GLU A 137 -3.77 -5.97 -2.84
CA GLU A 137 -3.30 -5.25 -1.67
C GLU A 137 -4.32 -5.31 -0.53
N ALA A 138 -5.61 -5.20 -0.85
CA ALA A 138 -6.67 -5.40 0.14
C ALA A 138 -6.62 -6.82 0.75
N ALA A 139 -6.30 -7.82 -0.06
CA ALA A 139 -6.15 -9.20 0.39
C ALA A 139 -4.88 -9.41 1.23
N GLN A 140 -3.73 -8.90 0.76
CA GLN A 140 -2.45 -8.96 1.47
C GLN A 140 -2.57 -8.32 2.86
N LYS A 141 -3.16 -7.13 2.92
CA LYS A 141 -3.45 -6.43 4.18
C LYS A 141 -4.34 -7.26 5.10
N LEU A 142 -5.45 -7.82 4.60
CA LEU A 142 -6.34 -8.63 5.44
C LEU A 142 -5.63 -9.89 5.96
N ALA A 143 -4.85 -10.59 5.12
CA ALA A 143 -4.09 -11.75 5.54
C ALA A 143 -3.08 -11.39 6.65
N TRP A 144 -2.43 -10.23 6.51
CA TRP A 144 -1.55 -9.69 7.56
C TRP A 144 -2.30 -9.38 8.85
N GLU A 145 -3.46 -8.74 8.79
CA GLU A 145 -4.28 -8.44 9.97
C GLU A 145 -4.79 -9.71 10.67
N ILE A 146 -5.14 -10.76 9.93
CA ILE A 146 -5.50 -12.07 10.48
C ILE A 146 -4.30 -12.64 11.25
N PHE A 147 -3.11 -12.59 10.67
CA PHE A 147 -1.88 -13.02 11.32
C PHE A 147 -1.60 -12.23 12.61
N ASP A 148 -1.64 -10.89 12.53
CA ASP A 148 -1.32 -9.99 13.66
C ASP A 148 -2.31 -10.12 14.83
N ARG A 149 -3.58 -10.48 14.55
CA ARG A 149 -4.58 -10.84 15.56
C ARG A 149 -4.32 -12.19 16.24
N GLY A 150 -3.22 -12.86 15.93
CA GLY A 150 -2.84 -14.14 16.50
C GLY A 150 -3.61 -15.33 15.93
N ARG A 151 -4.23 -15.20 14.74
CA ARG A 151 -4.86 -16.29 13.97
C ARG A 151 -3.91 -16.86 12.91
N TRP A 152 -2.61 -16.84 13.22
CA TRP A 152 -1.53 -17.46 12.46
C TRP A 152 -1.79 -18.93 12.06
N ASP A 153 -2.54 -19.67 12.87
CA ASP A 153 -2.93 -21.05 12.57
C ASP A 153 -3.75 -21.19 11.29
N GLU A 154 -4.50 -20.17 10.88
CA GLU A 154 -5.24 -20.18 9.61
C GLU A 154 -4.30 -20.15 8.40
N ILE A 155 -3.23 -19.36 8.48
CA ILE A 155 -2.21 -19.32 7.42
C ILE A 155 -1.44 -20.64 7.39
N PHE A 156 -1.10 -21.20 8.54
CA PHE A 156 -0.39 -22.48 8.62
C PHE A 156 -1.26 -23.70 8.32
N ALA A 157 -2.59 -23.58 8.41
CA ALA A 157 -3.52 -24.63 8.04
C ALA A 157 -3.72 -24.74 6.52
N LEU A 158 -3.31 -23.72 5.74
CA LEU A 158 -3.31 -23.79 4.29
C LEU A 158 -2.41 -24.95 3.82
N ALA A 159 -2.87 -25.65 2.78
CA ALA A 159 -2.06 -26.69 2.17
C ALA A 159 -0.73 -26.08 1.66
N PRO A 160 0.40 -26.79 1.72
CA PRO A 160 1.69 -26.24 1.27
C PRO A 160 1.68 -25.71 -0.17
N ASP A 161 0.83 -26.31 -1.02
CA ASP A 161 0.57 -25.99 -2.42
C ASP A 161 -0.70 -25.12 -2.62
N ASP A 162 -1.28 -24.56 -1.56
CA ASP A 162 -2.39 -23.62 -1.68
C ASP A 162 -1.91 -22.37 -2.45
N PRO A 163 -2.54 -22.02 -3.59
CA PRO A 163 -2.15 -20.87 -4.40
C PRO A 163 -2.18 -19.54 -3.66
N LEU A 164 -2.88 -19.46 -2.52
CA LEU A 164 -2.89 -18.28 -1.67
C LEU A 164 -1.50 -17.98 -1.09
N LEU A 165 -0.71 -19.00 -0.76
CA LEU A 165 0.62 -18.82 -0.17
C LEU A 165 1.62 -18.20 -1.16
N GLU A 166 1.37 -18.32 -2.46
CA GLU A 166 2.18 -17.69 -3.52
C GLU A 166 1.79 -16.23 -3.79
N GLN A 167 0.65 -15.79 -3.24
CA GLN A 167 0.14 -14.43 -3.40
C GLN A 167 0.36 -13.55 -2.16
N LEU A 168 0.99 -14.10 -1.12
CA LEU A 168 1.30 -13.39 0.12
C LEU A 168 2.80 -13.16 0.22
N ASP A 169 3.26 -11.96 -0.12
CA ASP A 169 4.69 -11.64 -0.23
C ASP A 169 5.45 -11.92 1.07
N PHE A 170 4.85 -11.60 2.22
CA PHE A 170 5.46 -11.82 3.53
C PHE A 170 5.68 -13.32 3.83
N VAL A 171 4.80 -14.19 3.34
CA VAL A 171 4.93 -15.66 3.48
C VAL A 171 6.06 -16.16 2.59
N LEU A 172 6.16 -15.68 1.35
CA LEU A 172 7.25 -16.01 0.43
C LEU A 172 8.60 -15.58 1.01
N TRP A 173 8.68 -14.38 1.56
CA TRP A 173 9.89 -13.89 2.20
C TRP A 173 10.26 -14.73 3.43
N MET A 174 9.29 -15.06 4.29
CA MET A 174 9.51 -15.95 5.44
C MET A 174 10.03 -17.34 5.00
N ARG A 175 9.49 -17.91 3.92
CA ARG A 175 9.96 -19.19 3.37
C ARG A 175 11.42 -19.10 2.92
N ALA A 176 11.81 -18.00 2.27
CA ALA A 176 13.21 -17.76 1.89
C ALA A 176 14.13 -17.69 3.13
N TYR A 177 13.69 -17.01 4.19
CA TYR A 177 14.41 -16.98 5.47
C TYR A 177 14.64 -18.37 6.05
N PHE A 178 13.60 -19.20 6.17
CA PHE A 178 13.75 -20.55 6.73
C PHE A 178 14.55 -21.50 5.83
N ALA A 179 14.53 -21.29 4.52
CA ALA A 179 15.33 -22.08 3.57
C ALA A 179 16.82 -21.74 3.64
N SER A 180 17.19 -20.50 3.93
CA SER A 180 18.58 -20.03 3.93
C SER A 180 18.77 -18.84 4.89
N PRO A 181 18.72 -19.07 6.22
CA PRO A 181 18.87 -18.01 7.21
C PRO A 181 20.32 -17.46 7.20
N PRO A 182 20.54 -16.21 7.63
CA PRO A 182 21.87 -15.61 7.63
C PRO A 182 22.83 -16.37 8.55
N THR A 183 24.05 -16.63 8.08
CA THR A 183 25.07 -17.38 8.85
C THR A 183 26.21 -16.53 9.41
N ALA A 184 26.33 -15.26 8.99
CA ALA A 184 27.43 -14.38 9.42
C ALA A 184 27.05 -12.90 9.46
N ASN A 185 26.76 -12.28 8.31
CA ASN A 185 26.43 -10.87 8.22
C ASN A 185 24.97 -10.69 7.83
N SER A 186 24.13 -10.32 8.80
CA SER A 186 22.71 -10.10 8.59
C SER A 186 22.41 -8.91 7.68
N TRP A 187 23.24 -7.86 7.69
CA TRP A 187 23.06 -6.71 6.81
C TRP A 187 23.29 -7.07 5.35
N ASP A 188 24.37 -7.80 5.04
CA ASP A 188 24.64 -8.28 3.67
C ASP A 188 23.53 -9.23 3.20
N TRP A 189 23.04 -10.08 4.10
CA TRP A 189 21.94 -10.99 3.79
C TRP A 189 20.63 -10.26 3.52
N LEU A 190 20.29 -9.25 4.34
CA LEU A 190 19.12 -8.40 4.12
C LEU A 190 19.23 -7.63 2.79
N ASP A 191 20.42 -7.20 2.40
CA ASP A 191 20.62 -6.50 1.14
C ASP A 191 20.47 -7.40 -0.10
N GLN A 192 20.84 -8.68 0.02
CA GLN A 192 20.80 -9.66 -1.09
C GLN A 192 19.49 -10.42 -1.22
N THR A 193 18.67 -10.44 -0.17
CA THR A 193 17.36 -11.12 -0.20
C THR A 193 16.30 -10.25 -0.85
N PRO A 194 15.21 -10.84 -1.38
CA PRO A 194 14.12 -10.06 -1.96
C PRO A 194 13.64 -8.95 -1.01
N ALA A 195 13.38 -7.77 -1.57
CA ALA A 195 12.85 -6.62 -0.84
C ALA A 195 11.34 -6.78 -0.60
N THR A 196 10.61 -7.26 -1.61
CA THR A 196 9.17 -7.53 -1.56
C THR A 196 8.81 -8.46 -0.40
N GLY A 197 7.86 -8.04 0.42
CA GLY A 197 7.38 -8.81 1.57
C GLY A 197 8.34 -8.87 2.77
N ARG A 198 9.51 -8.23 2.68
CA ARG A 198 10.53 -8.28 3.74
C ARG A 198 10.03 -7.77 5.07
N SER A 199 9.32 -6.65 5.10
CA SER A 199 8.80 -6.03 6.33
C SER A 199 7.90 -6.99 7.12
N GLY A 200 6.84 -7.49 6.48
CA GLY A 200 5.92 -8.46 7.09
C GLY A 200 6.61 -9.80 7.39
N GLY A 201 7.49 -10.27 6.49
CA GLY A 201 8.21 -11.52 6.66
C GLY A 201 9.14 -11.50 7.88
N MET A 202 9.89 -10.41 8.09
CA MET A 202 10.73 -10.20 9.26
C MET A 202 9.92 -10.13 10.56
N MET A 203 8.78 -9.43 10.52
CA MET A 203 7.87 -9.35 11.66
C MET A 203 7.30 -10.73 12.01
N MET A 204 6.94 -11.53 11.00
CA MET A 204 6.45 -12.89 11.16
C MET A 204 7.52 -13.81 11.75
N ILE A 205 8.76 -13.84 11.22
CA ILE A 205 9.83 -14.68 11.79
C ILE A 205 10.17 -14.29 13.23
N SER A 206 10.08 -13.00 13.57
CA SER A 206 10.36 -12.52 14.93
C SER A 206 9.35 -13.04 15.95
N LEU A 207 8.12 -13.34 15.51
CA LEU A 207 7.06 -13.93 16.34
C LEU A 207 7.11 -15.47 16.31
N VAL A 208 7.31 -16.05 15.13
CA VAL A 208 7.14 -17.49 14.88
C VAL A 208 8.40 -18.28 15.19
N ALA A 209 9.58 -17.81 14.77
CA ALA A 209 10.84 -18.56 14.91
C ALA A 209 11.19 -18.89 16.37
N PRO A 210 11.01 -18.00 17.36
CA PRO A 210 11.29 -18.33 18.76
C PRO A 210 10.48 -19.53 19.30
N VAL A 211 9.30 -19.79 18.73
CA VAL A 211 8.40 -20.87 19.14
C VAL A 211 8.64 -22.13 18.33
N LEU A 212 8.69 -22.02 17.00
CA LEU A 212 8.71 -23.18 16.10
C LEU A 212 10.12 -23.65 15.70
N ALA A 213 11.09 -22.74 15.65
CA ALA A 213 12.46 -23.04 15.24
C ALA A 213 13.48 -22.19 16.03
N PRO A 214 13.67 -22.45 17.34
CA PRO A 214 14.51 -21.59 18.20
C PRO A 214 15.97 -21.45 17.74
N HIS A 215 16.47 -22.41 16.96
CA HIS A 215 17.82 -22.37 16.38
C HIS A 215 17.92 -21.45 15.15
N LEU A 216 16.79 -20.97 14.63
CA LEU A 216 16.66 -20.06 13.50
C LEU A 216 16.10 -18.70 13.94
N GLN A 217 16.36 -18.30 15.19
CA GLN A 217 15.98 -16.97 15.66
C GLN A 217 16.72 -15.89 14.86
N PRO A 218 16.06 -14.75 14.54
CA PRO A 218 16.72 -13.63 13.90
C PRO A 218 17.92 -13.15 14.72
N SER A 219 18.97 -12.68 14.06
CA SER A 219 20.10 -12.04 14.75
C SER A 219 19.66 -10.76 15.45
N GLU A 220 20.51 -10.22 16.31
CA GLU A 220 20.27 -8.93 16.97
C GLU A 220 20.03 -7.81 15.96
N GLU A 221 20.82 -7.73 14.90
CA GLU A 221 20.69 -6.74 13.83
C GLU A 221 19.34 -6.85 13.10
N MET A 222 18.90 -8.08 12.79
CA MET A 222 17.59 -8.29 12.17
C MET A 222 16.45 -7.91 13.11
N ARG A 223 16.61 -8.20 14.41
CA ARG A 223 15.62 -7.82 15.43
C ARG A 223 15.52 -6.30 15.53
N GLU A 224 16.65 -5.59 15.64
CA GLU A 224 16.70 -4.13 15.65
C GLU A 224 16.06 -3.53 14.40
N TYR A 225 16.39 -4.05 13.21
CA TYR A 225 15.78 -3.61 11.97
C TYR A 225 14.26 -3.88 11.97
N SER A 226 13.82 -5.07 12.38
CA SER A 226 12.39 -5.40 12.48
C SER A 226 11.64 -4.51 13.47
N ILE A 227 12.26 -4.11 14.58
CA ILE A 227 11.66 -3.19 15.57
C ILE A 227 11.59 -1.77 14.98
N ALA A 228 12.61 -1.32 14.26
CA ALA A 228 12.58 -0.06 13.52
C ALA A 228 11.48 -0.05 12.44
N MET A 229 11.26 -1.17 11.76
CA MET A 229 10.15 -1.34 10.80
C MET A 229 8.77 -1.25 11.46
N ARG A 230 8.66 -1.52 12.76
CA ARG A 230 7.44 -1.29 13.56
C ARG A 230 7.31 0.15 14.07
N GLY A 231 8.21 1.04 13.64
CA GLY A 231 8.21 2.45 14.00
C GLY A 231 8.99 2.78 15.27
N PHE A 232 9.82 1.87 15.79
CA PHE A 232 10.58 2.07 17.03
C PHE A 232 12.10 2.03 16.78
N PRO A 233 12.69 3.10 16.24
CA PRO A 233 14.08 3.08 15.78
C PRO A 233 15.14 3.20 16.90
N ALA A 234 14.75 3.38 18.16
CA ALA A 234 15.65 3.72 19.26
C ALA A 234 16.81 2.72 19.42
N GLU A 235 16.52 1.40 19.42
CA GLU A 235 17.56 0.37 19.56
C GLU A 235 18.59 0.43 18.42
N LEU A 236 18.12 0.67 17.19
CA LEU A 236 18.96 0.78 15.99
C LEU A 236 19.88 2.03 16.04
N ILE A 237 19.44 3.09 16.72
CA ILE A 237 20.23 4.31 16.95
C ILE A 237 21.28 4.05 18.03
N GLU A 238 20.86 3.47 19.15
CA GLU A 238 21.73 3.17 20.30
C GLU A 238 22.87 2.20 19.94
N SER A 239 22.58 1.20 19.09
CA SER A 239 23.57 0.23 18.62
C SER A 239 24.55 0.80 17.59
N GLY A 240 24.25 1.97 17.01
CA GLY A 240 25.03 2.57 15.92
C GLY A 240 24.82 1.91 14.56
N ASN A 241 23.84 0.99 14.43
CA ASN A 241 23.56 0.27 13.19
C ASN A 241 22.74 1.07 12.17
N MET A 242 22.31 2.29 12.50
CA MET A 242 21.48 3.13 11.64
C MET A 242 22.02 3.29 10.20
N HIS A 243 23.35 3.36 10.01
CA HIS A 243 23.92 3.46 8.66
C HIS A 243 23.66 2.21 7.81
N ASN A 244 23.86 1.02 8.37
CA ASN A 244 23.63 -0.24 7.67
C ASN A 244 22.14 -0.42 7.36
N ALA A 245 21.27 -0.13 8.33
CA ALA A 245 19.83 -0.16 8.13
C ALA A 245 19.37 0.84 7.07
N ALA A 246 19.91 2.05 7.04
CA ALA A 246 19.59 3.02 5.98
C ALA A 246 20.06 2.52 4.60
N SER A 247 21.18 1.82 4.50
CA SER A 247 21.62 1.20 3.24
C SER A 247 20.64 0.12 2.77
N VAL A 248 20.27 -0.82 3.66
CA VAL A 248 19.29 -1.87 3.36
C VAL A 248 17.93 -1.26 2.99
N MET A 249 17.50 -0.23 3.71
CA MET A 249 16.24 0.46 3.46
C MET A 249 16.23 1.16 2.10
N ALA A 250 17.34 1.78 1.69
CA ALA A 250 17.42 2.44 0.38
C ALA A 250 17.16 1.44 -0.76
N ASN A 251 17.79 0.26 -0.70
CA ASN A 251 17.52 -0.84 -1.63
C ASN A 251 16.08 -1.38 -1.47
N GLN A 252 15.56 -1.45 -0.25
CA GLN A 252 14.22 -1.96 -0.01
C GLN A 252 13.13 -1.06 -0.61
N VAL A 253 13.16 0.25 -0.38
CA VAL A 253 12.12 1.16 -0.91
C VAL A 253 12.13 1.24 -2.43
N GLU A 254 13.28 1.01 -3.06
CA GLU A 254 13.39 0.95 -4.52
C GLU A 254 12.74 -0.31 -5.11
N ASN A 255 12.75 -1.44 -4.37
CA ASN A 255 12.41 -2.76 -4.89
C ASN A 255 11.19 -3.43 -4.22
N ASP A 256 10.59 -2.82 -3.19
CA ASP A 256 9.39 -3.30 -2.51
C ASP A 256 8.19 -2.44 -2.89
N ALA A 257 7.24 -3.01 -3.64
CA ALA A 257 6.04 -2.32 -4.09
C ALA A 257 5.20 -1.76 -2.91
N ASN A 258 5.21 -2.44 -1.76
CA ASN A 258 4.51 -1.98 -0.54
C ASN A 258 5.09 -0.66 0.00
N LEU A 259 6.33 -0.31 -0.37
CA LEU A 259 7.00 0.92 0.04
C LEU A 259 7.10 1.95 -1.09
N ALA A 260 6.42 1.73 -2.22
CA ALA A 260 6.51 2.61 -3.38
C ALA A 260 6.11 4.06 -3.09
N THR A 261 5.07 4.30 -2.27
CA THR A 261 4.68 5.67 -1.86
C THR A 261 5.76 6.33 -1.00
N VAL A 262 6.42 5.57 -0.13
CA VAL A 262 7.55 6.09 0.67
C VAL A 262 8.73 6.42 -0.23
N HIS A 263 9.04 5.57 -1.21
CA HIS A 263 10.05 5.83 -2.20
C HIS A 263 9.74 7.11 -2.99
N ALA A 264 8.53 7.25 -3.52
CA ALA A 264 8.09 8.43 -4.26
C ALA A 264 8.18 9.72 -3.41
N TYR A 265 7.75 9.66 -2.15
CA TYR A 265 7.90 10.77 -1.20
C TYR A 265 9.37 11.13 -0.95
N CYS A 266 10.22 10.13 -0.69
CA CYS A 266 11.63 10.33 -0.36
C CYS A 266 12.46 10.79 -1.56
N ALA A 267 12.14 10.34 -2.77
CA ALA A 267 12.76 10.82 -3.99
C ALA A 267 12.51 12.33 -4.21
N GLN A 268 11.32 12.82 -3.84
CA GLN A 268 10.96 14.24 -3.96
C GLN A 268 11.56 15.10 -2.82
N THR A 269 11.55 14.58 -1.60
CA THR A 269 11.88 15.36 -0.38
C THR A 269 13.35 15.23 0.02
N CYS A 270 13.94 14.06 -0.17
CA CYS A 270 15.24 13.66 0.38
C CYS A 270 16.08 12.83 -0.62
N PRO A 271 16.34 13.34 -1.85
CA PRO A 271 16.87 12.52 -2.95
C PRO A 271 18.23 11.87 -2.67
N THR A 272 19.05 12.45 -1.79
CA THR A 272 20.40 11.96 -1.47
C THR A 272 20.46 11.04 -0.24
N THR A 273 19.35 10.89 0.49
CA THR A 273 19.31 10.14 1.77
C THR A 273 18.04 9.31 1.88
N GLN A 274 17.69 8.60 0.80
CA GLN A 274 16.42 7.89 0.70
C GLN A 274 16.18 6.88 1.83
N GLY A 275 17.18 6.07 2.19
CA GLY A 275 17.06 5.10 3.28
C GLY A 275 16.78 5.73 4.64
N TYR A 276 17.49 6.81 4.99
CA TYR A 276 17.21 7.58 6.22
C TYR A 276 15.84 8.24 6.18
N CYS A 277 15.44 8.77 5.02
CA CYS A 277 14.11 9.33 4.82
C CYS A 277 13.02 8.29 5.04
N ALA A 278 13.16 7.11 4.45
CA ALA A 278 12.19 6.03 4.58
C ALA A 278 12.05 5.53 6.02
N LEU A 279 13.18 5.35 6.73
CA LEU A 279 13.15 5.01 8.16
C LEU A 279 12.48 6.10 9.00
N GLN A 280 12.70 7.38 8.69
CA GLN A 280 11.99 8.48 9.35
C GLN A 280 10.49 8.46 9.08
N VAL A 281 10.08 8.20 7.83
CA VAL A 281 8.67 8.08 7.44
C VAL A 281 8.01 6.93 8.19
N ILE A 282 8.62 5.76 8.21
CA ILE A 282 8.13 4.57 8.92
C ILE A 282 8.00 4.84 10.42
N ALA A 283 9.00 5.47 11.05
CA ALA A 283 8.93 5.89 12.45
C ALA A 283 7.78 6.89 12.69
N GLN A 284 7.60 7.84 11.78
CA GLN A 284 6.58 8.88 11.88
C GLN A 284 5.16 8.32 11.76
N VAL A 285 4.91 7.36 10.87
CA VAL A 285 3.59 6.70 10.73
C VAL A 285 3.38 5.54 11.71
N GLY A 286 4.37 5.25 12.56
CA GLY A 286 4.26 4.21 13.59
C GLY A 286 4.41 2.78 13.07
N GLY A 287 5.15 2.57 11.98
CA GLY A 287 5.45 1.26 11.41
C GLY A 287 5.11 1.15 9.92
N ALA A 288 5.77 0.23 9.23
CA ALA A 288 5.59 0.06 7.78
C ALA A 288 4.21 -0.49 7.42
N ASP A 289 3.62 -1.34 8.26
CA ASP A 289 2.27 -1.88 8.02
C ASP A 289 1.19 -0.80 7.96
N ASN A 290 1.44 0.34 8.62
CA ASN A 290 0.53 1.48 8.53
C ASN A 290 0.57 2.10 7.13
N ILE A 291 1.68 2.04 6.38
CA ILE A 291 1.76 2.61 5.03
C ILE A 291 0.70 1.99 4.10
N ASN A 292 0.47 0.67 4.21
CA ASN A 292 -0.52 -0.07 3.43
C ASN A 292 -1.98 0.35 3.73
N VAL A 293 -2.22 1.13 4.79
CA VAL A 293 -3.54 1.77 4.98
C VAL A 293 -3.84 2.77 3.86
N ALA A 294 -2.81 3.26 3.19
CA ALA A 294 -2.93 4.20 2.09
C ALA A 294 -2.85 3.53 0.71
N ASP A 295 -2.99 2.20 0.57
CA ASP A 295 -3.01 1.54 -0.75
C ASP A 295 -4.19 2.00 -1.63
N SER A 296 -4.18 1.59 -2.90
CA SER A 296 -5.24 1.88 -3.85
C SER A 296 -6.61 1.51 -3.26
N PRO A 297 -7.60 2.42 -3.31
CA PRO A 297 -8.92 2.14 -2.76
C PRO A 297 -9.70 1.10 -3.57
N LEU A 298 -9.35 0.89 -4.84
CA LEU A 298 -10.05 -0.03 -5.75
C LEU A 298 -9.11 -0.41 -6.91
N GLU A 299 -8.35 -1.49 -6.76
CA GLU A 299 -7.26 -1.89 -7.66
C GLU A 299 -7.75 -2.21 -9.08
N ARG A 300 -8.97 -2.75 -9.22
CA ARG A 300 -9.55 -3.01 -10.54
C ARG A 300 -9.75 -1.76 -11.40
N LEU A 301 -9.85 -0.58 -10.77
CA LEU A 301 -10.05 0.70 -11.44
C LEU A 301 -8.79 1.57 -11.43
N ILE A 302 -8.03 1.50 -10.33
CA ILE A 302 -6.82 2.27 -10.11
C ILE A 302 -5.70 1.28 -9.77
N PRO A 303 -4.87 0.89 -10.76
CA PRO A 303 -3.72 0.02 -10.52
C PRO A 303 -2.85 0.53 -9.37
N GLN A 304 -2.39 -0.39 -8.52
CA GLN A 304 -1.61 -0.03 -7.32
C GLN A 304 -0.32 0.73 -7.66
N ASP A 305 0.38 0.35 -8.73
CA ASP A 305 1.61 1.01 -9.18
C ASP A 305 1.37 2.45 -9.64
N GLU A 306 0.24 2.69 -10.31
CA GLU A 306 -0.22 4.03 -10.67
C GLU A 306 -0.58 4.84 -9.41
N PHE A 307 -1.35 4.27 -8.49
CA PHE A 307 -1.74 4.95 -7.27
C PHE A 307 -0.54 5.34 -6.40
N MET A 308 0.36 4.41 -6.09
CA MET A 308 1.46 4.61 -5.13
C MET A 308 2.48 5.64 -5.59
N THR A 309 2.55 5.91 -6.90
CA THR A 309 3.44 6.93 -7.47
C THR A 309 2.73 8.26 -7.76
N SER A 310 1.42 8.33 -7.53
CA SER A 310 0.61 9.51 -7.80
C SER A 310 0.86 10.66 -6.81
N PRO A 311 0.61 11.92 -7.22
CA PRO A 311 0.57 13.05 -6.30
C PRO A 311 -0.38 12.82 -5.11
N ARG A 312 -1.50 12.14 -5.34
CA ARG A 312 -2.47 11.79 -4.30
C ARG A 312 -1.85 10.97 -3.18
N ALA A 313 -1.21 9.84 -3.49
CA ALA A 313 -0.62 8.96 -2.48
C ALA A 313 0.46 9.69 -1.67
N VAL A 314 1.36 10.41 -2.34
CA VAL A 314 2.44 11.18 -1.71
C VAL A 314 1.89 12.26 -0.79
N ASN A 315 0.88 13.02 -1.24
CA ASN A 315 0.29 14.08 -0.44
C ASN A 315 -0.55 13.55 0.72
N GLN A 316 -1.23 12.41 0.55
CA GLN A 316 -1.96 11.73 1.61
C GLN A 316 -0.99 11.24 2.70
N LEU A 317 0.13 10.61 2.34
CA LEU A 317 1.18 10.23 3.29
C LEU A 317 1.72 11.46 4.03
N ARG A 318 1.99 12.56 3.31
CA ARG A 318 2.45 13.83 3.92
C ARG A 318 1.44 14.38 4.93
N ARG A 319 0.16 14.43 4.57
CA ARG A 319 -0.93 14.88 5.48
C ARG A 319 -1.05 14.00 6.70
N TRP A 320 -0.94 12.68 6.52
CA TRP A 320 -0.98 11.73 7.62
C TRP A 320 0.17 11.95 8.59
N MET A 321 1.41 11.97 8.10
CA MET A 321 2.59 12.24 8.92
C MET A 321 2.45 13.56 9.70
N ALA A 322 1.98 14.62 9.03
CA ALA A 322 1.72 15.91 9.65
C ALA A 322 0.61 15.87 10.73
N SER A 323 -0.44 15.06 10.53
CA SER A 323 -1.53 14.89 11.52
C SER A 323 -1.09 14.16 12.80
N ILE A 324 -0.07 13.29 12.71
CA ILE A 324 0.55 12.66 13.88
C ILE A 324 1.40 13.70 14.64
N GLY A 325 2.04 14.60 13.89
CA GLY A 325 2.85 15.69 14.42
C GLY A 325 4.08 15.20 15.20
N ASP A 326 4.58 16.08 16.06
CA ASP A 326 5.83 15.86 16.80
C ASP A 326 5.63 15.07 18.11
N GLY A 327 4.39 14.80 18.50
CA GLY A 327 4.03 14.26 19.81
C GLY A 327 4.02 12.73 19.91
N SER A 328 4.31 12.00 18.83
CA SER A 328 4.41 10.53 18.91
C SER A 328 5.64 10.12 19.73
N LEU A 329 5.48 9.09 20.56
CA LEU A 329 6.59 8.48 21.32
C LEU A 329 7.71 7.93 20.41
N SER A 330 7.41 7.66 19.12
CA SER A 330 8.38 7.25 18.10
C SER A 330 9.17 8.41 17.46
N ASN A 331 8.81 9.67 17.73
CA ASN A 331 9.34 10.86 17.04
C ASN A 331 10.41 11.65 17.83
N ALA A 332 10.87 11.13 18.97
CA ALA A 332 11.95 11.77 19.72
C ALA A 332 13.28 11.76 18.93
N ASP A 333 13.47 10.75 18.10
CA ASP A 333 14.70 10.55 17.35
C ASP A 333 14.60 11.12 15.93
N VAL A 334 15.50 12.04 15.61
CA VAL A 334 15.63 12.58 14.25
C VAL A 334 16.55 11.68 13.44
N ILE A 335 15.97 10.85 12.59
CA ILE A 335 16.68 9.99 11.63
C ILE A 335 17.01 10.78 10.36
N SER A 336 16.07 11.61 9.89
CA SER A 336 16.22 12.39 8.66
C SER A 336 15.77 13.83 8.84
N GLN A 337 16.72 14.77 8.73
CA GLN A 337 16.45 16.21 8.87
C GLN A 337 15.55 16.76 7.75
N CYS A 338 15.72 16.29 6.50
CA CYS A 338 14.91 16.76 5.38
C CYS A 338 13.44 16.31 5.50
N ALA A 339 13.20 15.04 5.85
CA ALA A 339 11.85 14.53 6.06
C ALA A 339 11.19 15.25 7.24
N ARG A 340 11.93 15.44 8.34
CA ARG A 340 11.44 16.17 9.51
C ARG A 340 11.02 17.61 9.18
N ALA A 341 11.82 18.33 8.40
CA ALA A 341 11.52 19.69 7.98
C ALA A 341 10.26 19.77 7.11
N ASP A 342 10.04 18.81 6.20
CA ASP A 342 8.83 18.74 5.38
C ASP A 342 7.60 18.44 6.24
N ILE A 343 7.68 17.46 7.16
CA ILE A 343 6.59 17.11 8.08
C ILE A 343 6.17 18.31 8.93
N THR A 344 7.12 19.03 9.54
CA THR A 344 6.83 20.23 10.34
C THR A 344 6.20 21.33 9.48
N THR A 345 6.67 21.51 8.24
CA THR A 345 6.10 22.49 7.31
C THR A 345 4.66 22.13 6.94
N ALA A 346 4.41 20.86 6.63
CA ALA A 346 3.08 20.36 6.30
C ALA A 346 2.10 20.48 7.48
N ALA A 347 2.56 20.23 8.71
CA ALA A 347 1.76 20.38 9.92
C ALA A 347 1.36 21.84 10.19
N ALA A 348 2.22 22.80 9.84
CA ALA A 348 1.92 24.23 9.99
C ALA A 348 0.91 24.77 8.96
N GLY A 349 0.66 24.02 7.88
CA GLY A 349 -0.29 24.40 6.82
C GLY A 349 -1.70 23.80 6.96
N GLN A 350 -1.92 22.94 7.97
CA GLN A 350 -3.24 22.36 8.29
C GLN A 350 -4.02 23.26 9.24
#